data_AF-A0A1G9PH76-F1
#
_entry.id   AF-A0A1G9PH76-F1
#
_cell.length_a   1.000
_cell.length_b   1.000
_cell.length_c   1.000
_cell.angle_alpha   90.00
_cell.angle_beta   90.00
_cell.angle_gamma   90.00
#
_symmetry.space_group_name_H-M   'P 1'
#
loop_
_entity.id
_entity.type
_entity.pdbx_description
1 polymer ?
#
loop_
_entity_poly.entity_id
_entity_poly.type
_entity_poly.pdbx_seq_one_letter_code
_entity_poly.pdbx_strand_id
1 'polypeptide(L)'
;MSGIDDLMPKSDARWATATRRAQGVADLGLGSALKTYYTRYFPAGVIILVGTGTIFGILAFGGDPADWPSFLVFGCSLAVLGVATGGLVYNAKKIAPAAEPGRIDVLLSLEDEERKGIRRQILGKTPADPDQLVVSRAAAVQLRKNLATQLIWIPVLPLIYIPQVLRGTGLVSWLMAAGTAIWLIGEVFTVRDFHRAGRFLARTAEPDVPDAAP
;
A
#
# COMPACT_ATOMS: atom_id res chain seq x y z
N MET A 1 40.76 -14.59 -22.37
CA MET A 1 39.64 -13.62 -22.24
C MET A 1 38.31 -14.37 -22.40
N SER A 2 37.92 -15.19 -21.42
CA SER A 2 36.72 -16.06 -21.46
C SER A 2 35.58 -15.53 -20.56
N GLY A 3 35.68 -14.28 -20.11
CA GLY A 3 34.86 -13.78 -19.00
C GLY A 3 33.49 -13.21 -19.40
N ILE A 4 33.31 -12.76 -20.64
CA ILE A 4 32.04 -12.14 -21.08
C ILE A 4 31.06 -13.21 -21.60
N ASP A 5 31.57 -14.22 -22.29
CA ASP A 5 30.75 -15.31 -22.85
C ASP A 5 30.13 -16.21 -21.77
N ASP A 6 30.73 -16.28 -20.58
CA ASP A 6 30.17 -17.05 -19.44
C ASP A 6 29.14 -16.25 -18.62
N LEU A 7 28.99 -14.94 -18.87
CA LEU A 7 28.00 -14.07 -18.21
C LEU A 7 26.64 -14.08 -18.92
N MET A 8 26.63 -14.15 -20.25
CA MET A 8 25.39 -14.15 -21.04
C MET A 8 24.46 -15.35 -20.71
N PRO A 9 24.94 -16.60 -20.64
CA PRO A 9 24.09 -17.75 -20.34
C PRO A 9 23.48 -17.69 -18.94
N LYS A 10 24.19 -17.11 -17.97
CA LYS A 10 23.71 -16.93 -16.59
C LYS A 10 22.62 -15.86 -16.52
N SER A 11 22.77 -14.78 -17.27
CA SER A 11 21.75 -13.73 -17.40
C SER A 11 20.46 -14.32 -17.97
N ASP A 12 20.54 -15.02 -19.10
CA ASP A 12 19.37 -15.59 -19.78
C ASP A 12 18.61 -16.58 -18.91
N ALA A 13 19.34 -17.42 -18.15
CA ALA A 13 18.72 -18.37 -17.21
C ALA A 13 17.95 -17.66 -16.08
N ARG A 14 18.46 -16.54 -15.56
CA ARG A 14 17.78 -15.74 -14.51
C ARG A 14 16.52 -15.08 -15.05
N TRP A 15 16.59 -14.51 -16.24
CA TRP A 15 15.43 -13.91 -16.91
C TRP A 15 14.37 -14.93 -17.26
N ALA A 16 14.75 -16.10 -17.80
CA ALA A 16 13.81 -17.20 -18.05
C ALA A 16 13.10 -17.65 -16.74
N THR A 17 13.82 -17.67 -15.63
CA THR A 17 13.25 -17.97 -14.31
C THR A 17 12.28 -16.89 -13.83
N ALA A 18 12.64 -15.61 -13.99
CA ALA A 18 11.79 -14.48 -13.64
C ALA A 18 10.49 -14.49 -14.48
N THR A 19 10.60 -14.72 -15.79
CA THR A 19 9.46 -14.84 -16.71
C THR A 19 8.53 -15.97 -16.31
N ARG A 20 9.08 -17.13 -15.92
CA ARG A 20 8.27 -18.25 -15.42
C ARG A 20 7.52 -17.89 -14.13
N ARG A 21 8.12 -17.11 -13.23
CA ARG A 21 7.48 -16.63 -12.00
C ARG A 21 6.44 -15.55 -12.24
N ALA A 22 6.59 -14.80 -13.33
CA ALA A 22 5.65 -13.76 -13.74
C ALA A 22 4.33 -14.33 -14.31
N GLN A 23 4.31 -15.60 -14.72
CA GLN A 23 3.10 -16.25 -15.22
C GLN A 23 2.03 -16.36 -14.13
N GLY A 24 0.80 -15.98 -14.46
CA GLY A 24 -0.34 -15.98 -13.53
C GLY A 24 -0.29 -14.84 -12.50
N VAL A 25 0.51 -13.79 -12.74
CA VAL A 25 0.49 -12.58 -11.92
C VAL A 25 -0.46 -11.56 -12.53
N ALA A 26 -1.49 -11.16 -11.79
CA ALA A 26 -2.54 -10.27 -12.28
C ALA A 26 -3.05 -9.28 -11.22
N ASP A 27 -3.35 -8.05 -11.65
CA ASP A 27 -4.09 -7.07 -10.85
C ASP A 27 -5.58 -7.20 -11.18
N LEU A 28 -6.38 -7.66 -10.22
CA LEU A 28 -7.81 -7.92 -10.36
C LEU A 28 -8.66 -6.76 -9.82
N GLY A 29 -8.08 -5.58 -9.63
CA GLY A 29 -8.80 -4.38 -9.21
C GLY A 29 -8.36 -3.79 -7.88
N LEU A 30 -7.07 -3.88 -7.53
CA LEU A 30 -6.51 -3.30 -6.30
C LEU A 30 -6.87 -1.82 -6.12
N GLY A 31 -6.84 -1.05 -7.21
CA GLY A 31 -7.17 0.38 -7.18
C GLY A 31 -8.60 0.66 -6.72
N SER A 32 -9.57 -0.12 -7.21
CA SER A 32 -10.99 0.03 -6.84
C SER A 32 -11.22 -0.38 -5.38
N ALA A 33 -10.61 -1.48 -4.96
CA ALA A 33 -10.70 -1.97 -3.59
C ALA A 33 -10.11 -0.96 -2.58
N LEU A 34 -8.95 -0.37 -2.90
CA LEU A 34 -8.33 0.63 -2.03
C LEU A 34 -9.11 1.95 -2.00
N LYS A 35 -9.62 2.41 -3.15
CA LYS A 35 -10.50 3.59 -3.22
C LYS A 35 -11.72 3.42 -2.31
N THR A 36 -12.40 2.27 -2.41
CA THR A 36 -13.58 1.99 -1.60
C THR A 36 -13.26 1.95 -0.10
N TYR A 37 -12.09 1.42 0.27
CA TYR A 37 -11.62 1.44 1.66
C TYR A 37 -11.54 2.87 2.20
N TYR A 38 -10.79 3.73 1.51
CA TYR A 38 -10.51 5.09 1.98
C TYR A 38 -11.68 6.06 1.84
N THR A 39 -12.60 5.86 0.90
CA THR A 39 -13.75 6.76 0.72
C THR A 39 -14.96 6.36 1.56
N ARG A 40 -15.11 5.07 1.87
CA ARG A 40 -16.32 4.56 2.52
C ARG A 40 -16.05 3.92 3.87
N TYR A 41 -15.21 2.89 3.91
CA TYR A 41 -15.08 2.07 5.11
C TYR A 41 -14.25 2.74 6.21
N PHE A 42 -13.11 3.31 5.86
CA PHE A 42 -12.21 3.94 6.82
C PHE A 42 -12.84 5.18 7.49
N PRO A 43 -13.38 6.18 6.77
CA PRO A 43 -13.97 7.35 7.41
C PRO A 43 -15.18 7.00 8.27
N ALA A 44 -16.09 6.16 7.75
CA ALA A 44 -17.27 5.73 8.51
C ALA A 44 -16.87 4.95 9.77
N GLY A 45 -15.92 4.02 9.65
CA GLY A 45 -15.41 3.24 10.78
C GLY A 45 -14.79 4.13 11.85
N VAL A 46 -13.90 5.06 11.47
CA VAL A 46 -13.26 6.00 12.41
C VAL A 46 -14.29 6.87 13.10
N ILE A 47 -15.23 7.48 12.37
CA ILE A 47 -16.25 8.36 12.96
C ILE A 47 -17.10 7.59 13.97
N ILE A 48 -17.57 6.39 13.61
CA ILE A 48 -18.40 5.55 14.48
C ILE A 48 -17.61 5.12 15.73
N LEU A 49 -16.37 4.66 15.57
CA LEU A 49 -15.56 4.16 16.69
C LEU A 49 -15.13 5.29 17.63
N VAL A 50 -14.69 6.43 17.09
CA VAL A 50 -14.32 7.60 17.90
C VAL A 50 -15.54 8.12 18.66
N GLY A 51 -16.68 8.28 17.99
CA GLY A 51 -17.92 8.73 18.61
C GLY A 51 -18.38 7.78 19.72
N THR A 52 -18.43 6.47 19.44
CA THR A 52 -18.86 5.45 20.40
C THR A 52 -17.94 5.40 21.61
N GLY A 53 -16.62 5.37 21.40
CA GLY A 53 -15.65 5.31 22.51
C GLY A 53 -15.65 6.59 23.35
N THR A 54 -15.89 7.75 22.74
CA THR A 54 -16.01 9.03 23.47
C THR A 54 -17.28 9.05 24.32
N ILE A 55 -18.43 8.68 23.75
CA ILE A 55 -19.72 8.58 24.48
C ILE A 55 -19.60 7.59 25.64
N PHE A 56 -19.00 6.42 25.39
CA PHE A 56 -18.79 5.42 26.43
C PHE A 56 -17.89 5.94 27.56
N GLY A 57 -16.82 6.67 27.23
CA GLY A 57 -15.96 7.32 28.21
C GLY A 57 -16.72 8.31 29.09
N ILE A 58 -17.56 9.17 28.49
CA ILE A 58 -18.40 10.14 29.22
C ILE A 58 -19.34 9.42 30.18
N LEU A 59 -20.02 8.36 29.72
CA LEU A 59 -20.98 7.61 30.53
C LEU A 59 -20.31 6.83 31.67
N ALA A 60 -19.13 6.27 31.43
CA ALA A 60 -18.44 5.40 32.39
C ALA A 60 -17.80 6.17 33.55
N PHE A 61 -17.24 7.36 33.28
CA PHE A 61 -16.47 8.11 34.27
C PHE A 61 -17.22 9.32 34.86
N GLY A 62 -18.35 9.72 34.24
CA GLY A 62 -18.93 11.04 34.48
C GLY A 62 -17.98 12.12 33.95
N GLY A 63 -18.49 13.30 33.59
CA GLY A 63 -17.61 14.33 33.05
C GLY A 63 -18.22 15.72 33.01
N ASP A 64 -17.41 16.71 33.42
CA ASP A 64 -17.62 18.11 33.09
C ASP A 64 -17.29 18.29 31.59
N PRO A 65 -18.00 19.17 30.85
CA PRO A 65 -17.61 19.57 29.50
C PRO A 65 -16.11 19.85 29.32
N ALA A 66 -15.39 20.32 30.34
CA ALA A 66 -13.93 20.53 30.28
C ALA A 66 -13.10 19.25 30.07
N ASP A 67 -13.62 18.08 30.45
CA ASP A 67 -12.93 16.78 30.37
C ASP A 67 -13.04 16.11 28.99
N TRP A 68 -13.67 16.75 28.01
CA TRP A 68 -13.87 16.17 26.67
C TRP A 68 -12.58 15.65 25.97
N PRO A 69 -11.38 16.26 26.13
CA PRO A 69 -10.16 15.71 25.54
C PRO A 69 -9.75 14.40 26.23
N SER A 70 -10.13 14.21 27.50
CA SER A 70 -9.96 12.97 28.26
C SER A 70 -10.73 11.82 27.61
N PHE A 71 -11.97 12.07 27.22
CA PHE A 71 -12.85 11.09 26.58
C PHE A 71 -12.48 10.79 25.12
N LEU A 72 -11.92 11.76 24.40
CA LEU A 72 -11.43 11.53 23.04
C LEU A 72 -10.34 10.47 22.94
N VAL A 73 -9.50 10.28 23.97
CA VAL A 73 -8.52 9.18 23.94
C VAL A 73 -9.21 7.83 23.91
N PHE A 74 -10.29 7.64 24.67
CA PHE A 74 -11.05 6.39 24.63
C PHE A 74 -11.62 6.15 23.23
N GLY A 75 -12.18 7.19 22.61
CA GLY A 75 -12.62 7.17 21.21
C GLY A 75 -11.50 6.77 20.25
N CYS A 76 -10.35 7.44 20.31
CA CYS A 76 -9.21 7.14 19.45
C CYS A 76 -8.60 5.77 19.71
N SER A 77 -8.49 5.31 20.95
CA SER A 77 -8.02 3.95 21.28
C SER A 77 -8.95 2.88 20.71
N LEU A 78 -10.28 3.09 20.80
CA LEU A 78 -11.25 2.20 20.17
C LEU A 78 -11.13 2.22 18.65
N ALA A 79 -10.91 3.40 18.07
CA ALA A 79 -10.68 3.57 16.64
C ALA A 79 -9.39 2.87 16.16
N VAL A 80 -8.29 2.96 16.92
CA VAL A 80 -7.03 2.25 16.63
C VAL A 80 -7.27 0.75 16.56
N LEU A 81 -7.92 0.18 17.56
CA LEU A 81 -8.24 -1.26 17.58
C LEU A 81 -9.16 -1.63 16.41
N GLY A 82 -10.23 -0.88 16.20
CA GLY A 82 -11.19 -1.19 15.14
C GLY A 82 -10.63 -0.99 13.72
N VAL A 83 -9.76 -0.01 13.50
CA VAL A 83 -9.05 0.17 12.21
C VAL A 83 -8.00 -0.92 12.03
N ALA A 84 -7.27 -1.33 13.07
CA ALA A 84 -6.31 -2.43 12.96
C ALA A 84 -7.02 -3.75 12.63
N THR A 85 -8.07 -4.11 13.36
CA THR A 85 -8.85 -5.34 13.12
C THR A 85 -9.63 -5.25 11.81
N GLY A 86 -10.30 -4.13 11.55
CA GLY A 86 -11.04 -3.89 10.31
C GLY A 86 -10.14 -3.89 9.09
N GLY A 87 -8.95 -3.29 9.21
CA GLY A 87 -7.90 -3.30 8.19
C GLY A 87 -7.38 -4.71 7.90
N LEU A 88 -7.11 -5.53 8.91
CA LEU A 88 -6.77 -6.95 8.74
C LEU A 88 -7.86 -7.70 7.97
N VAL A 89 -9.11 -7.57 8.40
CA VAL A 89 -10.24 -8.26 7.78
C VAL A 89 -10.44 -7.77 6.33
N TYR A 90 -10.35 -6.47 6.09
CA TYR A 90 -10.47 -5.89 4.76
C TYR A 90 -9.31 -6.32 3.85
N ASN A 91 -8.09 -6.35 4.38
CA ASN A 91 -6.93 -6.82 3.65
C ASN A 91 -7.12 -8.28 3.21
N ALA A 92 -7.52 -9.15 4.14
CA ALA A 92 -7.77 -10.56 3.85
C ALA A 92 -8.92 -10.79 2.86
N LYS A 93 -10.04 -10.05 3.00
CA LYS A 93 -11.26 -10.28 2.22
C LYS A 93 -11.34 -9.50 0.91
N LYS A 94 -10.61 -8.39 0.77
CA LYS A 94 -10.77 -7.45 -0.37
C LYS A 94 -9.47 -7.10 -1.07
N ILE A 95 -8.35 -6.91 -0.37
CA ILE A 95 -7.07 -6.58 -1.04
C ILE A 95 -6.31 -7.82 -1.48
N ALA A 96 -6.15 -8.80 -0.61
CA ALA A 96 -5.45 -10.05 -0.91
C ALA A 96 -6.02 -10.77 -2.13
N PRO A 97 -7.36 -10.90 -2.32
CA PRO A 97 -7.94 -11.50 -3.53
C PRO A 97 -8.03 -10.56 -4.73
N ALA A 98 -7.82 -9.25 -4.56
CA ALA A 98 -7.81 -8.29 -5.67
C ALA A 98 -6.48 -8.29 -6.47
N ALA A 99 -5.56 -9.20 -6.14
CA ALA A 99 -4.37 -9.45 -6.93
C ALA A 99 -3.90 -10.89 -6.77
N GLU A 100 -3.47 -11.48 -7.88
CA GLU A 100 -2.73 -12.73 -7.94
C GLU A 100 -1.24 -12.38 -7.97
N PRO A 101 -0.52 -12.44 -6.83
CA PRO A 101 0.88 -12.03 -6.80
C PRO A 101 1.83 -13.12 -7.32
N GLY A 102 1.34 -14.29 -7.73
CA GLY A 102 2.18 -15.47 -7.92
C GLY A 102 2.69 -16.05 -6.58
N ARG A 103 3.41 -17.18 -6.66
CA ARG A 103 3.92 -17.89 -5.46
C ARG A 103 5.20 -17.28 -4.88
N ILE A 104 6.03 -16.67 -5.72
CA ILE A 104 7.37 -16.20 -5.38
C ILE A 104 7.53 -14.79 -5.97
N ASP A 105 8.28 -13.93 -5.28
CA ASP A 105 8.69 -12.63 -5.83
C ASP A 105 9.37 -12.82 -7.20
N VAL A 106 8.83 -12.14 -8.20
CA VAL A 106 9.29 -12.23 -9.60
C VAL A 106 10.73 -11.74 -9.71
N LEU A 107 11.10 -10.77 -8.88
CA LEU A 107 12.41 -10.12 -8.90
C LEU A 107 13.49 -10.90 -8.16
N LEU A 108 13.13 -11.95 -7.42
CA LEU A 108 14.06 -12.69 -6.56
C LEU A 108 15.21 -13.37 -7.32
N SER A 109 15.02 -13.71 -8.60
CA SER A 109 16.08 -14.33 -9.43
C SER A 109 16.98 -13.32 -10.12
N LEU A 110 16.69 -12.01 -10.04
CA LEU A 110 17.43 -10.96 -10.73
C LEU A 110 18.53 -10.35 -9.85
N GLU A 111 19.56 -9.81 -10.48
CA GLU A 111 20.60 -9.03 -9.81
C GLU A 111 20.07 -7.66 -9.33
N ASP A 112 20.80 -7.02 -8.42
CA ASP A 112 20.34 -5.77 -7.80
C ASP A 112 20.16 -4.64 -8.83
N GLU A 113 21.04 -4.55 -9.83
CA GLU A 113 20.93 -3.53 -10.88
C GLU A 113 19.74 -3.79 -11.82
N GLU A 114 19.46 -5.06 -12.13
CA GLU A 114 18.28 -5.46 -12.90
C GLU A 114 17.00 -5.11 -12.13
N ARG A 115 16.95 -5.42 -10.83
CA ARG A 115 15.82 -5.07 -9.95
C ARG A 115 15.60 -3.56 -9.86
N LYS A 116 16.68 -2.78 -9.72
CA LYS A 116 16.63 -1.30 -9.76
C LYS A 116 16.13 -0.81 -11.11
N GLY A 117 16.58 -1.42 -12.21
CA GLY A 117 16.14 -1.14 -13.58
C GLY A 117 14.64 -1.31 -13.72
N ILE A 118 14.11 -2.49 -13.39
CA ILE A 118 12.67 -2.78 -13.41
C ILE A 118 11.89 -1.79 -12.54
N ARG A 119 12.36 -1.51 -11.31
CA ARG A 119 11.69 -0.52 -10.44
C ARG A 119 11.67 0.88 -11.05
N ARG A 120 12.72 1.30 -11.75
CA ARG A 120 12.75 2.58 -12.47
C ARG A 120 11.75 2.59 -13.62
N GLN A 121 11.60 1.50 -14.37
CA GLN A 121 10.59 1.38 -15.43
C GLN A 121 9.18 1.52 -14.86
N ILE A 122 8.85 0.78 -13.79
CA ILE A 122 7.53 0.81 -13.13
C ILE A 122 7.19 2.22 -12.61
N LEU A 123 8.19 2.92 -12.07
CA LEU A 123 8.02 4.29 -11.58
C LEU A 123 8.01 5.35 -12.69
N GLY A 124 8.19 4.95 -13.95
CA GLY A 124 8.24 5.83 -15.12
C GLY A 124 9.50 6.69 -15.19
N LYS A 125 10.60 6.27 -14.54
CA LYS A 125 11.90 6.94 -14.59
C LYS A 125 12.73 6.53 -15.81
N THR A 126 12.41 5.38 -16.40
CA THR A 126 13.02 4.87 -17.63
C THR A 126 11.91 4.30 -18.52
N PRO A 127 12.09 4.28 -19.86
CA PRO A 127 11.18 3.60 -20.77
C PRO A 127 11.04 2.12 -20.42
N ALA A 128 9.87 1.54 -20.71
CA ALA A 128 9.65 0.10 -20.55
C ALA A 128 10.42 -0.65 -21.64
N ASP A 129 11.16 -1.69 -21.24
CA ASP A 129 11.82 -2.58 -22.18
C ASP A 129 10.84 -3.66 -22.66
N PRO A 130 10.54 -3.77 -23.96
CA PRO A 130 9.63 -4.78 -24.50
C PRO A 130 10.01 -6.21 -24.11
N ASP A 131 11.30 -6.54 -24.07
CA ASP A 131 11.78 -7.90 -23.80
C ASP A 131 11.58 -8.29 -22.33
N GLN A 132 11.50 -7.29 -21.45
CA GLN A 132 11.33 -7.47 -20.01
C GLN A 132 9.90 -7.16 -19.54
N LEU A 133 9.00 -6.84 -20.46
CA LEU A 133 7.67 -6.27 -20.15
C LEU A 133 6.82 -7.21 -19.30
N VAL A 134 6.87 -8.52 -19.56
CA VAL A 134 6.15 -9.54 -18.77
C VAL A 134 6.61 -9.52 -17.31
N VAL A 135 7.92 -9.49 -17.08
CA VAL A 135 8.54 -9.43 -15.74
C VAL A 135 8.23 -8.09 -15.06
N SER A 136 8.37 -6.97 -15.77
CA SER A 136 8.06 -5.62 -15.27
C SER A 136 6.60 -5.48 -14.85
N ARG A 137 5.66 -6.01 -15.63
CA ARG A 137 4.22 -5.99 -15.30
C ARG A 137 3.95 -6.81 -14.05
N ALA A 138 4.45 -8.04 -13.97
CA ALA A 138 4.23 -8.88 -12.80
C ALA A 138 4.84 -8.27 -11.53
N ALA A 139 6.05 -7.71 -11.62
CA ALA A 139 6.67 -6.96 -10.52
C ALA A 139 5.85 -5.71 -10.13
N ALA A 140 5.24 -5.00 -11.08
CA ALA A 140 4.35 -3.88 -10.78
C ALA A 140 3.10 -4.31 -10.01
N VAL A 141 2.50 -5.46 -10.34
CA VAL A 141 1.37 -6.03 -9.58
C VAL A 141 1.79 -6.36 -8.14
N GLN A 142 2.91 -7.06 -7.95
CA GLN A 142 3.43 -7.40 -6.63
C GLN A 142 3.72 -6.14 -5.79
N LEU A 143 4.33 -5.12 -6.41
CA LEU A 143 4.57 -3.82 -5.79
C LEU A 143 3.25 -3.15 -5.37
N ARG A 144 2.25 -3.11 -6.27
CA ARG A 144 0.93 -2.53 -5.95
C ARG A 144 0.25 -3.26 -4.80
N LYS A 145 0.32 -4.59 -4.76
CA LYS A 145 -0.26 -5.39 -3.67
C LYS A 145 0.39 -5.07 -2.33
N ASN A 146 1.73 -4.98 -2.30
CA ASN A 146 2.46 -4.62 -1.10
C ASN A 146 2.11 -3.20 -0.64
N LEU A 147 2.11 -2.22 -1.54
CA LEU A 147 1.72 -0.84 -1.24
C LEU A 147 0.26 -0.74 -0.76
N ALA A 148 -0.67 -1.47 -1.37
CA ALA A 148 -2.07 -1.50 -0.93
C ALA A 148 -2.21 -2.05 0.49
N THR A 149 -1.44 -3.10 0.81
CA THR A 149 -1.40 -3.67 2.17
C THR A 149 -0.86 -2.64 3.15
N GLN A 150 0.25 -1.97 2.83
CA GLN A 150 0.83 -0.91 3.66
C GLN A 150 -0.16 0.25 3.88
N LEU A 151 -0.84 0.70 2.83
CA LEU A 151 -1.82 1.77 2.90
C LEU A 151 -3.01 1.43 3.80
N ILE A 152 -3.42 0.17 3.93
CA ILE A 152 -4.44 -0.19 4.93
C ILE A 152 -3.97 0.07 6.37
N TRP A 153 -2.69 -0.17 6.64
CA TRP A 153 -2.12 -0.11 7.99
C TRP A 153 -1.62 1.26 8.40
N ILE A 154 -1.11 2.04 7.45
CA ILE A 154 -0.55 3.38 7.68
C ILE A 154 -1.48 4.31 8.48
N PRO A 155 -2.82 4.34 8.24
CA PRO A 155 -3.75 5.20 8.97
C PRO A 155 -3.92 4.87 10.46
N VAL A 156 -3.46 3.70 10.94
CA VAL A 156 -3.53 3.35 12.36
C VAL A 156 -2.65 4.28 13.20
N LEU A 157 -1.47 4.66 12.70
CA LEU A 157 -0.51 5.46 13.48
C LEU A 157 -0.99 6.89 13.75
N PRO A 158 -1.51 7.66 12.78
CA PRO A 158 -2.09 8.97 13.05
C PRO A 158 -3.14 8.97 14.17
N LEU A 159 -3.96 7.92 14.27
CA LEU A 159 -4.98 7.81 15.32
C LEU A 159 -4.40 7.72 16.73
N ILE A 160 -3.15 7.24 16.88
CA ILE A 160 -2.43 7.19 18.15
C ILE A 160 -1.91 8.59 18.53
N TYR A 161 -1.45 9.36 17.54
CA TYR A 161 -0.82 10.66 17.78
C TYR A 161 -1.82 11.81 17.95
N ILE A 162 -2.98 11.76 17.30
CA ILE A 162 -4.00 12.83 17.37
C ILE A 162 -4.30 13.24 18.81
N PRO A 163 -4.61 12.33 19.76
CA PRO A 163 -4.89 12.74 21.13
C PRO A 163 -3.69 13.35 21.87
N GLN A 164 -2.47 12.91 21.54
CA GLN A 164 -1.24 13.43 22.16
C GLN A 164 -0.98 14.89 21.73
N VAL A 165 -1.24 15.19 20.46
CA VAL A 165 -1.13 16.55 19.92
C VAL A 165 -2.21 17.46 20.53
N LEU A 166 -3.44 16.97 20.69
CA LEU A 166 -4.55 17.74 21.24
C LEU A 166 -4.41 18.04 22.74
N ARG A 167 -3.77 17.14 23.51
CA ARG A 167 -3.57 17.32 24.96
C ARG A 167 -2.28 18.01 25.33
N GLY A 168 -1.24 17.87 24.51
CA GLY A 168 0.10 18.32 24.87
C GLY A 168 0.28 19.81 24.69
N THR A 169 0.78 20.49 25.73
CA THR A 169 1.39 21.82 25.62
C THR A 169 2.91 21.69 25.64
N GLY A 170 3.61 22.51 24.84
CA GLY A 170 5.07 22.56 24.82
C GLY A 170 5.76 21.69 23.75
N LEU A 171 7.08 21.55 23.89
CA LEU A 171 7.97 21.03 22.84
C LEU A 171 7.63 19.60 22.38
N VAL A 172 7.25 18.73 23.31
CA VAL A 172 6.92 17.32 23.00
C VAL A 172 5.71 17.22 22.07
N SER A 173 4.67 18.04 22.30
CA SER A 173 3.49 18.09 21.42
C SER A 173 3.86 18.53 20.00
N TRP A 174 4.72 19.56 19.89
CA TRP A 174 5.23 20.04 18.61
C TRP A 174 6.06 18.97 17.87
N LEU A 175 6.91 18.22 18.58
CA LEU A 175 7.66 17.12 17.99
C LEU A 175 6.74 15.99 17.50
N MET A 176 5.69 15.65 18.25
CA MET A 176 4.69 14.66 17.83
C MET A 176 3.87 15.13 16.62
N ALA A 177 3.51 16.41 16.58
CA ALA A 177 2.83 17.01 15.43
C ALA A 177 3.73 17.00 14.19
N ALA A 178 5.01 17.38 14.33
CA ALA A 178 5.99 17.33 13.25
C ALA A 178 6.21 15.88 12.76
N GLY A 179 6.32 14.91 13.66
CA GLY A 179 6.41 13.49 13.32
C GLY A 179 5.19 12.99 12.55
N THR A 180 3.99 13.40 12.97
CA THR A 180 2.74 13.09 12.26
C THR A 180 2.72 13.70 10.86
N ALA A 181 3.18 14.94 10.70
CA ALA A 181 3.27 15.59 9.39
C ALA A 181 4.25 14.87 8.45
N ILE A 182 5.43 14.49 8.95
CA ILE A 182 6.42 13.70 8.19
C ILE A 182 5.82 12.35 7.77
N TRP A 183 5.06 11.70 8.66
CA TRP A 183 4.40 10.44 8.37
C TRP A 183 3.35 10.57 7.25
N LEU A 184 2.51 11.61 7.30
CA LEU A 184 1.53 11.91 6.26
C LEU A 184 2.18 12.21 4.90
N ILE A 185 3.33 12.90 4.90
CA ILE A 185 4.13 13.11 3.68
C ILE A 185 4.60 11.76 3.12
N GLY A 186 5.06 10.84 3.99
CA GLY A 186 5.38 9.47 3.61
C GLY A 186 4.21 8.73 2.95
N GLU A 187 3.00 8.87 3.50
CA GLU A 187 1.78 8.28 2.94
C GLU A 187 1.49 8.80 1.53
N VAL A 188 1.64 10.11 1.28
CA VAL A 188 1.48 10.70 -0.05
C VAL A 188 2.44 10.08 -1.06
N PHE A 189 3.69 9.81 -0.67
CA PHE A 189 4.65 9.12 -1.54
C PHE A 189 4.24 7.68 -1.85
N THR A 190 3.74 6.93 -0.86
CA THR A 190 3.23 5.57 -1.02
C THR A 190 2.04 5.54 -1.99
N VAL A 191 1.09 6.46 -1.84
CA VAL A 191 -0.06 6.62 -2.76
C VAL A 191 0.41 6.96 -4.17
N ARG A 192 1.37 7.88 -4.30
CA ARG A 192 1.94 8.27 -5.61
C ARG A 192 2.59 7.07 -6.31
N ASP A 193 3.37 6.27 -5.59
CA ASP A 193 4.04 5.11 -6.17
C ASP A 193 3.03 3.99 -6.51
N PHE A 194 1.96 3.82 -5.72
CA PHE A 194 0.84 2.94 -6.05
C PHE A 194 0.17 3.36 -7.37
N HIS A 195 -0.10 4.66 -7.55
CA HIS A 195 -0.66 5.18 -8.79
C HIS A 195 0.31 5.09 -9.98
N ARG A 196 1.61 5.26 -9.77
CA ARG A 196 2.62 5.09 -10.83
C ARG A 196 2.65 3.66 -11.33
N ALA A 197 2.69 2.68 -10.43
CA ALA A 197 2.64 1.27 -10.81
C ALA A 197 1.32 0.93 -11.52
N GLY A 198 0.19 1.50 -11.08
CA GLY A 198 -1.10 1.30 -11.77
C GLY A 198 -1.14 1.91 -13.17
N ARG A 199 -0.59 3.12 -13.36
CA ARG A 199 -0.47 3.73 -14.69
C ARG A 199 0.48 2.95 -15.59
N PHE A 200 1.57 2.40 -15.04
CA PHE A 200 2.46 1.53 -15.79
C PHE A 200 1.72 0.29 -16.33
N LEU A 201 0.93 -0.38 -15.48
CA LEU A 201 0.10 -1.52 -15.90
C LEU A 201 -0.94 -1.14 -16.95
N ALA A 202 -1.59 0.02 -16.82
CA ALA A 202 -2.57 0.48 -17.80
C ALA A 202 -1.95 0.81 -19.17
N ARG A 203 -0.74 1.40 -19.20
CA ARG A 203 -0.05 1.75 -20.46
C ARG A 203 0.57 0.57 -21.17
N THR A 204 0.92 -0.48 -20.43
CA THR A 204 1.55 -1.69 -20.96
C THR A 204 0.56 -2.83 -21.13
N ALA A 205 -0.73 -2.56 -20.94
CA ALA A 205 -1.76 -3.53 -21.33
C ALA A 205 -1.70 -3.65 -22.85
N GLU A 206 -1.62 -4.87 -23.36
CA GLU A 206 -1.80 -5.09 -24.79
C GLU A 206 -3.19 -4.55 -25.18
N PRO A 207 -3.32 -3.85 -26.31
CA PRO A 207 -4.63 -3.54 -26.83
C PRO A 207 -5.34 -4.87 -27.06
N ASP A 208 -6.54 -5.03 -26.50
CA ASP A 208 -7.43 -6.14 -26.86
C ASP A 208 -7.47 -6.18 -28.39
N VAL A 209 -6.81 -7.18 -28.99
CA VAL A 209 -7.02 -7.51 -30.39
C VAL A 209 -8.48 -7.93 -30.42
N PRO A 210 -9.40 -7.16 -31.05
CA PRO A 210 -10.79 -7.56 -31.07
C PRO A 210 -10.82 -8.95 -31.69
N ASP A 211 -11.40 -9.89 -30.94
CA ASP A 211 -11.60 -11.26 -31.39
C ASP A 211 -12.05 -11.20 -32.84
N ALA A 212 -11.24 -11.76 -33.74
CA ALA A 212 -11.63 -11.95 -35.12
C ALA A 212 -12.90 -12.78 -35.07
N ALA A 213 -14.04 -12.10 -35.23
CA ALA A 213 -15.34 -12.73 -35.27
C ALA A 213 -15.30 -13.80 -36.39
N PRO A 214 -15.76 -15.03 -36.11
CA PRO A 214 -15.78 -16.10 -37.10
C PRO A 214 -16.68 -15.78 -38.30
#